data_AF-A0A382FKU1-F1
#
_entry.id   AF-A0A382FKU1-F1
#
_cell.length_a   1.000
_cell.length_b   1.000
_cell.length_c   1.000
_cell.angle_alpha   90.00
_cell.angle_beta   90.00
_cell.angle_gamma   90.00
#
_symmetry.space_group_name_H-M   'P 1'
#
loop_
_entity.id
_entity.type
_entity.pdbx_description
1 polymer ?
#
loop_
_entity_poly.entity_id
_entity_poly.type
_entity_poly.pdbx_seq_one_letter_code
_entity_poly.pdbx_strand_id
1 'polypeptide(L)' 'MLRMALIGCGNMGGAHKRAIEQLSGRVRIVAAVDPDEARVAATAPQGSALRPTYFPITASLTAAPRTI' A
#
# COMPACT_ATOMS: atom_id res chain seq x y z
N MET A 1 9.20 -10.92 7.76
CA MET A 1 8.71 -10.20 6.56
C MET A 1 7.95 -8.97 7.02
N LEU A 2 8.39 -7.77 6.64
CA LEU A 2 7.72 -6.52 6.97
C LEU A 2 6.50 -6.32 6.07
N ARG A 3 5.40 -5.86 6.65
CA ARG A 3 4.15 -5.55 5.94
C ARG A 3 4.06 -4.04 5.78
N MET A 4 3.90 -3.57 4.56
CA MET A 4 3.93 -2.14 4.25
C MET A 4 2.65 -1.69 3.56
N ALA A 5 2.20 -0.47 3.87
CA ALA A 5 1.21 0.25 3.10
C ALA A 5 1.92 1.29 2.21
N LEU A 6 1.47 1.46 0.97
CA LEU A 6 1.95 2.51 0.07
C LEU A 6 0.90 3.61 -0.05
N ILE A 7 1.28 4.86 0.26
CA ILE A 7 0.39 6.02 0.15
C ILE A 7 0.92 6.89 -0.99
N GLY A 8 0.09 7.12 -2.00
CA GLY A 8 0.48 7.70 -3.28
C GLY A 8 1.05 6.63 -4.22
N CYS A 9 0.27 6.27 -5.23
CA CYS A 9 0.55 5.25 -6.24
C CYS A 9 0.92 5.86 -7.61
N GLY A 10 1.31 7.14 -7.64
CA GLY A 10 1.85 7.81 -8.84
C GLY A 10 3.31 7.40 -9.15
N ASN A 11 4.02 8.21 -9.95
CA ASN A 11 5.37 7.89 -10.43
C ASN A 11 6.36 7.49 -9.32
N MET A 12 6.40 8.27 -8.22
CA MET A 12 7.27 7.97 -7.07
C MET A 12 6.83 6.71 -6.33
N GLY A 13 5.52 6.51 -6.15
CA GLY A 13 4.98 5.28 -5.58
C GLY A 13 5.39 4.04 -6.39
N GLY A 14 5.28 4.13 -7.72
CA GLY A 14 5.74 3.09 -8.63
C GLY A 14 7.25 2.81 -8.54
N ALA A 15 8.08 3.84 -8.39
CA ALA A 15 9.52 3.67 -8.19
C ALA A 15 9.84 2.95 -6.87
N HIS A 16 9.16 3.32 -5.78
CA HIS A 16 9.31 2.64 -4.50
C HIS A 16 8.83 1.19 -4.56
N LYS A 17 7.69 0.92 -5.22
CA LYS A 17 7.21 -0.45 -5.46
C LYS A 17 8.29 -1.32 -6.12
N ARG A 18 8.90 -0.84 -7.20
CA ARG A 18 9.97 -1.56 -7.91
C ARG A 18 11.19 -1.81 -7.02
N ALA A 19 11.60 -0.80 -6.24
CA ALA A 19 12.71 -0.96 -5.30
C ALA A 19 12.39 -1.99 -4.20
N ILE A 20 11.14 -2.02 -3.72
CA ILE A 20 10.69 -2.98 -2.71
C ILE A 20 10.63 -4.40 -3.27
N GLU A 21 10.19 -4.57 -4.52
CA GLU A 21 10.19 -5.87 -5.20
C GLU A 21 11.61 -6.47 -5.30
N GLN A 22 12.65 -5.63 -5.39
CA GLN A 22 14.06 -6.07 -5.36
C GLN A 22 14.53 -6.54 -3.98
N LEU A 23 13.81 -6.21 -2.89
CA LEU A 23 14.16 -6.61 -1.53
C LEU A 23 13.66 -8.04 -1.18
N SER A 24 13.27 -8.83 -2.18
CA SER A 24 13.07 -10.28 -2.18
C SER A 24 12.66 -10.90 -0.83
N GLY A 25 11.37 -10.80 -0.49
CA GLY A 25 10.77 -11.49 0.66
C GLY A 25 11.01 -10.82 2.02
N ARG A 26 11.78 -9.73 2.07
CA ARG A 26 11.97 -8.95 3.31
C ARG A 26 10.78 -8.03 3.59
N VAL A 27 10.19 -7.47 2.54
CA VAL A 27 9.07 -6.52 2.60
C VAL A 27 7.98 -6.94 1.62
N ARG A 28 6.72 -6.85 2.04
CA ARG A 28 5.55 -7.07 1.19
C ARG A 28 4.61 -5.88 1.32
N ILE A 29 4.19 -5.32 0.18
CA ILE A 29 3.10 -4.35 0.14
C ILE A 29 1.79 -5.11 0.36
N VAL A 30 1.06 -4.71 1.39
CA VAL A 30 -0.22 -5.35 1.78
C VAL A 30 -1.40 -4.41 1.66
N ALA A 31 -1.16 -3.11 1.47
CA ALA A 31 -2.19 -2.09 1.28
C ALA A 31 -1.65 -0.94 0.41
N ALA A 32 -2.55 -0.25 -0.27
CA ALA A 32 -2.24 0.94 -1.05
C ALA A 32 -3.36 1.97 -0.93
N VAL A 33 -3.02 3.26 -0.99
CA VAL A 33 -3.95 4.39 -0.93
C VAL A 33 -3.56 5.39 -2.01
N ASP A 34 -4.52 5.76 -2.85
CA ASP A 34 -4.41 6.81 -3.86
C ASP A 34 -5.81 7.33 -4.19
N PRO A 35 -5.99 8.60 -4.57
CA PRO A 35 -7.27 9.09 -5.09
C PRO A 35 -7.73 8.36 -6.36
N ASP A 36 -6.79 7.84 -7.16
CA ASP A 36 -7.07 7.05 -8.36
C ASP A 36 -7.13 5.56 -8.02
N GLU A 37 -8.36 5.02 -8.05
CA GLU A 37 -8.67 3.62 -7.77
C GLU A 37 -7.90 2.64 -8.67
N ALA A 38 -7.69 2.99 -9.94
CA ALA A 38 -6.95 2.13 -10.87
C ALA A 38 -5.49 1.97 -10.44
N ARG A 39 -4.88 3.03 -9.87
CA ARG A 39 -3.51 2.99 -9.37
C ARG A 39 -3.38 2.18 -8.08
N VAL A 40 -4.39 2.21 -7.22
CA VAL A 40 -4.45 1.36 -6.02
C VAL A 40 -4.50 -0.11 -6.42
N ALA A 41 -5.40 -0.47 -7.35
CA ALA A 41 -5.55 -1.84 -7.85
C ALA A 41 -4.26 -2.38 -8.48
N ALA A 42 -3.54 -1.56 -9.26
CA ALA A 42 -2.25 -1.94 -9.85
C ALA A 42 -1.10 -2.08 -8.83
N THR A 43 -1.21 -1.41 -7.68
CA THR A 43 -0.18 -1.39 -6.64
C THR A 43 -0.34 -2.54 -5.66
N ALA A 44 -1.57 -2.84 -5.23
CA ALA A 44 -1.86 -3.89 -4.25
C ALA A 44 -3.13 -4.68 -4.65
N PRO A 45 -3.04 -5.64 -5.59
CA PRO A 45 -4.21 -6.35 -6.10
C PRO A 45 -4.88 -7.32 -5.11
N GLN A 46 -4.19 -7.68 -4.01
CA GLN A 46 -4.70 -8.62 -3.00
C GLN A 46 -4.45 -8.04 -1.60
N GLY A 47 -5.51 -7.54 -0.95
CA GLY A 47 -5.47 -6.94 0.40
C GLY A 47 -5.58 -5.42 0.45
N SER A 48 -5.78 -4.74 -0.70
CA SER A 48 -5.96 -3.28 -0.74
C SER A 48 -7.29 -2.85 -0.12
N ALA A 49 -7.21 -1.99 0.89
CA ALA A 49 -8.34 -1.18 1.30
C ALA A 49 -8.40 0.05 0.38
N LEU A 50 -9.34 0.05 -0.57
CA LEU A 50 -9.70 1.23 -1.36
C LEU A 50 -10.38 2.24 -0.44
N ARG A 51 -9.77 3.42 -0.24
CA ARG A 51 -10.50 4.57 0.33
C ARG A 51 -10.15 5.87 -0.39
N PRO A 52 -11.16 6.60 -0.91
CA PRO A 52 -10.98 7.71 -1.84
C PRO A 52 -10.49 9.03 -1.19
N THR A 53 -10.18 9.05 0.11
CA THR A 53 -9.87 10.30 0.82
C THR A 53 -8.65 10.18 1.74
N TYR A 54 -7.78 11.19 1.65
CA TYR A 54 -6.44 11.26 2.24
C TYR A 54 -6.42 11.67 3.74
N PHE A 55 -7.50 11.50 4.51
CA PHE A 55 -7.61 12.09 5.87
C PHE A 55 -8.23 11.15 6.92
N PRO A 56 -7.73 11.10 8.18
CA PRO A 56 -6.33 11.12 8.57
C PRO A 56 -5.74 9.70 8.44
N ILE A 57 -4.56 9.58 7.83
CA ILE A 57 -3.84 8.33 7.57
C ILE A 57 -3.69 7.44 8.82
N THR A 58 -3.74 8.02 10.02
CA THR A 58 -3.64 7.34 11.32
C THR A 58 -4.83 6.43 11.64
N ALA A 59 -6.05 6.75 11.20
CA ALA A 59 -7.21 5.85 11.38
C ALA A 59 -7.12 4.60 10.46
N SER A 60 -6.40 4.74 9.35
CA SER A 60 -6.26 3.72 8.29
C SER A 60 -5.27 2.61 8.64
N LEU A 61 -4.27 2.90 9.48
CA LEU A 61 -3.23 1.95 9.89
C LEU A 61 -3.68 1.03 11.04
N THR A 62 -4.74 1.38 11.77
CA THR A 62 -5.25 0.61 12.90
C THR A 62 -6.27 -0.47 12.52
N ALA A 63 -6.79 -0.45 11.29
CA ALA A 63 -7.82 -1.39 10.82
C ALA A 63 -7.26 -2.65 10.13
N ALA A 64 -5.94 -2.72 9.87
CA ALA A 64 -5.33 -3.94 9.37
C ALA A 64 -5.41 -5.03 10.45
N PRO A 65 -5.88 -6.26 10.13
CA PRO A 65 -6.01 -7.31 11.13
C PRO A 65 -4.66 -7.58 11.78
N ARG A 66 -4.61 -7.39 13.11
CA ARG A 66 -3.47 -7.75 13.95
C ARG A 66 -3.48 -9.26 14.13
N THR A 67 -3.00 -9.99 13.13
CA THR A 67 -2.69 -11.41 13.31
C THR A 67 -1.28 -11.50 13.88
N ILE A 68 -1.21 -11.96 15.13
CA ILE A 68 0.03 -12.26 15.88
C ILE A 68 0.71 -13.48 15.26
#